data_AF-A0A1I0I5Q0-F1
#
_entry.id   AF-A0A1I0I5Q0-F1
#
_cell.length_a   1.000
_cell.length_b   1.000
_cell.length_c   1.000
_cell.angle_alpha   90.00
_cell.angle_beta   90.00
_cell.angle_gamma   90.00
#
_symmetry.space_group_name_H-M   'P 1'
#
loop_
_entity.id
_entity.type
_entity.pdbx_description
1 polymer ?
#
loop_
_entity_poly.entity_id
_entity_poly.type
_entity_poly.pdbx_seq_one_letter_code
_entity_poly.pdbx_strand_id
1 'polypeptide(L)'
;TKVYDPMVIRLAACIAILLSFCPKFAAVIEIMPSSIVGGISLVLYGMISAVGIRNVVETKVDFSQTRNVIIAAMIMVLSIGINFSSAGALSFPTGEITLTFSGLATGSLIGILLNAILPGKDYRFENNEPNKTGVDLEMAQGKSLSKKGKK
;
A
#
# COMPACT_ATOMS: atom_id res chain seq x y z
N THR A 1 14.08 -8.04 -8.82
CA THR A 1 15.44 -7.80 -9.35
C THR A 1 16.56 -7.80 -8.30
N LYS A 2 16.35 -8.04 -6.99
CA LYS A 2 17.43 -8.00 -5.95
C LYS A 2 18.29 -6.72 -5.96
N VAL A 3 17.82 -5.64 -6.61
CA VAL A 3 18.47 -4.33 -6.63
C VAL A 3 17.68 -3.44 -5.68
N TYR A 4 18.27 -3.13 -4.54
CA TYR A 4 17.68 -2.30 -3.47
C TYR A 4 18.46 -1.00 -3.26
N ASP A 5 19.29 -0.62 -4.23
CA ASP A 5 20.12 0.57 -4.13
C ASP A 5 19.25 1.84 -4.35
N PRO A 6 19.17 2.77 -3.37
CA PRO A 6 18.41 4.02 -3.52
C PRO A 6 18.93 4.90 -4.65
N MET A 7 20.17 4.71 -5.11
CA MET A 7 20.72 5.40 -6.28
C MET A 7 19.94 5.07 -7.55
N VAL A 8 19.42 3.84 -7.69
CA VAL A 8 18.63 3.43 -8.86
C VAL A 8 17.28 4.13 -8.87
N ILE A 9 16.64 4.30 -7.70
CA ILE A 9 15.38 5.04 -7.58
C ILE A 9 15.59 6.51 -7.91
N ARG A 10 16.68 7.12 -7.45
CA ARG A 10 17.03 8.52 -7.78
C ARG A 10 17.31 8.72 -9.27
N LEU A 11 18.03 7.78 -9.89
CA LEU A 11 18.28 7.82 -11.33
C LEU A 11 16.97 7.69 -12.12
N ALA A 12 16.08 6.77 -11.73
CA ALA A 12 14.76 6.62 -12.33
C ALA A 12 13.92 7.90 -12.22
N ALA A 13 13.93 8.56 -11.05
CA ALA A 13 13.23 9.83 -10.86
C ALA A 13 13.80 10.95 -11.76
N CYS A 14 15.12 11.06 -11.87
CA CYS A 14 15.76 12.05 -12.75
C CYS A 14 15.40 11.81 -14.23
N ILE A 15 15.44 10.55 -14.65
CA ILE A 15 15.05 10.14 -16.02
C ILE A 15 13.57 10.44 -16.26
N ALA A 16 12.68 10.15 -15.31
CA ALA A 16 11.25 10.45 -15.42
C ALA A 16 10.98 11.95 -15.59
N ILE A 17 11.67 12.81 -14.83
CA ILE A 17 11.58 14.26 -14.97
C ILE A 17 12.00 14.69 -16.38
N LEU A 18 13.16 14.22 -16.86
CA LEU A 18 13.67 14.56 -18.18
C LEU A 18 12.73 14.09 -19.32
N LEU A 19 12.19 12.88 -19.21
CA LEU A 19 11.22 12.33 -20.17
C LEU A 19 9.88 13.08 -20.15
N SER A 20 9.46 13.59 -18.99
CA SER A 20 8.21 14.36 -18.85
C SER A 20 8.24 15.69 -19.61
N PHE A 21 9.42 16.27 -19.83
CA PHE A 21 9.56 17.50 -20.64
C PHE A 21 9.60 17.23 -22.15
N CYS A 22 9.66 15.97 -22.58
CA CYS A 22 9.73 15.61 -24.00
C CYS A 22 8.31 15.37 -24.57
N PRO A 23 7.75 16.28 -25.39
CA PRO A 23 6.39 16.15 -25.90
C PRO A 23 6.21 14.94 -26.83
N LYS A 24 7.30 14.47 -27.47
CA LYS A 24 7.30 13.27 -28.31
C LYS A 24 7.00 12.00 -27.52
N PHE A 25 7.48 11.90 -26.29
CA PHE A 25 7.24 10.76 -25.42
C PHE A 25 5.81 10.76 -24.85
N ALA A 26 5.31 11.94 -24.48
CA ALA A 26 3.92 12.11 -24.04
C ALA A 26 2.92 11.65 -25.11
N ALA A 27 3.13 12.03 -26.38
CA ALA A 27 2.27 11.60 -27.49
C ALA A 27 2.25 10.07 -27.69
N VAL A 28 3.36 9.37 -27.42
CA VAL A 28 3.45 7.90 -27.50
C VAL A 28 2.62 7.23 -26.38
N ILE A 29 2.57 7.83 -25.20
CA ILE A 29 1.73 7.32 -24.10
C ILE A 29 0.25 7.53 -24.41
N GLU A 30 -0.11 8.67 -25.00
CA GLU A 30 -1.50 9.02 -25.30
C GLU A 30 -2.12 8.12 -26.38
N ILE A 31 -1.33 7.66 -27.35
CA ILE A 31 -1.79 6.68 -28.36
C ILE A 31 -1.91 5.25 -27.81
N MET A 32 -1.55 4.98 -26.55
CA MET A 32 -1.66 3.63 -25.99
C MET A 32 -3.13 3.20 -25.90
N PRO A 33 -3.50 2.04 -26.48
CA PRO A 33 -4.84 1.49 -26.36
C PRO A 33 -5.28 1.32 -24.91
N SER A 34 -6.54 1.66 -24.63
CA SER A 34 -7.15 1.50 -23.30
C SER A 34 -7.05 0.06 -22.78
N SER A 35 -7.07 -0.94 -23.68
CA SER A 35 -6.91 -2.36 -23.35
C SER A 35 -5.56 -2.67 -22.67
N ILE A 36 -4.48 -2.01 -23.06
CA ILE A 36 -3.13 -2.23 -22.48
C ILE A 36 -3.02 -1.53 -21.12
N VAL A 37 -3.51 -0.30 -21.02
CA VAL A 37 -3.51 0.47 -19.77
C VAL A 37 -4.37 -0.24 -18.70
N GLY A 38 -5.49 -0.84 -19.10
CA GLY A 38 -6.31 -1.70 -18.24
C GLY A 38 -5.56 -2.96 -17.76
N GLY A 39 -4.81 -3.63 -18.64
CA GLY A 39 -4.02 -4.81 -18.27
C GLY A 39 -2.89 -4.50 -17.27
N ILE A 40 -2.12 -3.45 -17.53
CA ILE A 40 -1.00 -3.05 -16.65
C ILE A 40 -1.53 -2.60 -15.28
N SER A 41 -2.61 -1.82 -15.24
CA SER A 41 -3.20 -1.38 -13.98
C SER A 41 -3.76 -2.55 -13.16
N LEU A 42 -4.40 -3.54 -13.79
CA LEU A 42 -4.88 -4.74 -13.12
C LEU A 42 -3.74 -5.54 -12.46
N VAL A 43 -2.63 -5.72 -13.16
CA VAL A 43 -1.44 -6.39 -12.60
C VAL A 43 -0.83 -5.57 -11.46
N LEU A 44 -0.69 -4.25 -11.63
CA LEU A 44 -0.13 -3.37 -10.61
C LEU A 44 -0.96 -3.40 -9.31
N TYR A 45 -2.27 -3.19 -9.41
CA TYR A 45 -3.17 -3.22 -8.25
C TYR A 45 -3.27 -4.62 -7.64
N GLY A 46 -3.24 -5.68 -8.46
CA GLY A 46 -3.19 -7.06 -7.98
C GLY A 46 -1.93 -7.35 -7.15
N MET A 47 -0.77 -6.88 -7.61
CA MET A 47 0.50 -7.02 -6.88
C MET A 47 0.50 -6.24 -5.56
N ILE A 48 -0.04 -5.01 -5.54
CA ILE A 48 -0.17 -4.22 -4.31
C ILE A 48 -1.05 -4.96 -3.29
N SER A 49 -2.19 -5.51 -3.72
CA SER A 49 -3.09 -6.31 -2.87
C SER A 49 -2.41 -7.57 -2.33
N ALA A 50 -1.71 -8.32 -3.19
CA ALA A 50 -1.00 -9.53 -2.81
C ALA A 50 0.11 -9.25 -1.78
N VAL A 51 0.85 -8.15 -1.92
CA VAL A 51 1.84 -7.70 -0.93
C VAL A 51 1.18 -7.34 0.40
N GLY A 52 0.01 -6.70 0.37
CA GLY A 52 -0.78 -6.41 1.57
C GLY A 52 -1.19 -7.67 2.32
N ILE A 53 -1.77 -8.66 1.63
CA ILE A 53 -2.16 -9.95 2.23
C ILE A 53 -0.92 -10.68 2.76
N ARG A 54 0.16 -10.69 1.99
CA ARG A 54 1.43 -11.29 2.39
C ARG A 54 1.97 -10.68 3.69
N ASN A 55 1.91 -9.36 3.83
CA ASN A 55 2.32 -8.67 5.07
C ASN A 55 1.48 -9.11 6.29
N VAL A 56 0.17 -9.29 6.11
CA VAL A 56 -0.72 -9.77 7.19
C VAL A 56 -0.37 -11.20 7.62
N VAL A 57 -0.04 -12.07 6.66
CA VAL A 57 0.39 -13.46 6.93
C VAL A 57 1.76 -13.50 7.60
N GLU A 58 2.72 -12.71 7.12
CA GLU A 58 4.08 -12.65 7.68
C GLU A 58 4.13 -12.09 9.10
N THR A 59 3.23 -11.15 9.41
CA THR A 59 3.04 -10.62 10.76
C THR A 59 2.34 -11.63 11.69
N LYS A 60 1.97 -12.81 11.18
CA LYS A 60 1.26 -13.88 11.91
C LYS A 60 0.00 -13.35 12.62
N VAL A 61 -0.82 -12.56 11.91
CA VAL A 61 -2.09 -12.08 12.48
C VAL A 61 -3.00 -13.26 12.79
N ASP A 62 -3.34 -13.44 14.06
CA ASP A 62 -4.24 -14.49 14.50
C ASP A 62 -5.69 -14.16 14.11
N PHE A 63 -6.21 -14.89 13.12
CA PHE A 63 -7.61 -14.83 12.66
C PHE A 63 -8.52 -15.82 13.40
N SER A 64 -8.01 -16.61 14.35
CA SER A 64 -8.84 -17.37 15.28
C SER A 64 -9.52 -16.44 16.30
N GLN A 65 -8.91 -15.29 16.57
CA GLN A 65 -9.50 -14.26 17.41
C GLN A 65 -10.56 -13.47 16.65
N THR A 66 -11.83 -13.60 17.07
CA THR A 66 -13.00 -12.91 16.49
C THR A 66 -12.76 -11.41 16.34
N ARG A 67 -12.03 -10.78 17.27
CA ARG A 67 -11.65 -9.36 17.22
C ARG A 67 -10.95 -8.98 15.91
N ASN A 68 -9.90 -9.71 15.54
CA ASN A 68 -9.07 -9.39 14.38
C ASN A 68 -9.84 -9.64 13.08
N VAL A 69 -10.65 -10.70 13.04
CA VAL A 69 -11.55 -10.99 11.91
C VAL A 69 -12.58 -9.88 11.70
N ILE A 70 -13.21 -9.39 12.78
CA ILE A 70 -14.20 -8.31 12.70
C ILE A 70 -13.57 -7.01 12.19
N ILE A 71 -12.37 -6.65 12.67
CA ILE A 71 -11.66 -5.44 12.21
C ILE A 71 -11.32 -5.57 10.73
N ALA A 72 -10.76 -6.70 10.30
CA ALA A 72 -10.42 -6.93 8.89
C ALA A 72 -11.66 -6.91 7.99
N ALA A 73 -12.76 -7.55 8.42
CA ALA A 73 -14.02 -7.57 7.69
C ALA A 73 -14.63 -6.16 7.58
N MET A 74 -14.65 -5.38 8.66
CA MET A 74 -15.13 -3.99 8.66
C MET A 74 -14.35 -3.11 7.68
N ILE A 75 -13.01 -3.21 7.68
CA ILE A 75 -12.16 -2.45 6.75
C ILE A 75 -12.51 -2.82 5.31
N MET A 76 -12.58 -4.11 4.98
CA MET A 76 -12.91 -4.55 3.61
C MET A 76 -14.31 -4.10 3.18
N VAL A 77 -15.32 -4.31 4.02
CA VAL A 77 -16.72 -3.98 3.71
C VAL A 77 -16.91 -2.48 3.55
N LEU A 78 -16.33 -1.63 4.41
CA LEU A 78 -16.44 -0.19 4.26
C LEU A 78 -15.66 0.33 3.05
N SER A 79 -14.45 -0.19 2.82
CA SER A 79 -13.64 0.26 1.69
C SER A 79 -14.28 -0.03 0.34
N ILE A 80 -14.88 -1.21 0.19
CA ILE A 80 -15.61 -1.59 -1.01
C ILE A 80 -16.99 -0.91 -1.02
N GLY A 81 -17.74 -1.00 0.08
CA GLY A 81 -19.12 -0.52 0.18
C GLY A 81 -19.27 0.98 -0.08
N ILE A 82 -18.34 1.82 0.39
CA ILE A 82 -18.39 3.27 0.12
C ILE A 82 -18.07 3.57 -1.34
N ASN A 83 -17.16 2.82 -1.96
CA ASN A 83 -16.81 2.99 -3.37
C ASN A 83 -17.96 2.60 -4.32
N PHE A 84 -18.73 1.57 -3.96
CA PHE A 84 -19.91 1.12 -4.71
C PHE A 84 -21.22 1.85 -4.34
N SER A 85 -21.22 2.68 -3.30
CA SER A 85 -22.38 3.49 -2.93
C SER A 85 -22.60 4.61 -3.95
N SER A 86 -23.85 5.02 -4.16
CA SER A 86 -24.26 6.06 -5.14
C SER A 86 -23.51 7.40 -4.98
N ALA A 87 -22.98 7.67 -3.79
CA ALA A 87 -22.16 8.85 -3.51
C ALA A 87 -20.68 8.70 -3.88
N GLY A 88 -20.15 7.48 -4.05
CA GLY A 88 -18.74 7.14 -4.38
C GLY A 88 -17.67 7.57 -3.35
N ALA A 89 -18.01 8.51 -2.47
CA ALA A 89 -17.21 9.07 -1.41
C ALA A 89 -18.11 9.58 -0.29
N LEU A 90 -17.60 9.61 0.94
CA LEU A 90 -18.27 10.34 2.02
C LEU A 90 -17.90 11.81 1.88
N SER A 91 -18.83 12.59 1.36
CA SER A 91 -18.70 14.04 1.21
C SER A 91 -19.39 14.71 2.38
N PHE A 92 -18.62 15.26 3.32
CA PHE A 92 -19.17 16.08 4.40
C PHE A 92 -19.05 17.56 4.01
N PRO A 93 -20.17 18.22 3.66
CA PRO A 93 -20.15 19.66 3.44
C PRO A 93 -19.98 20.34 4.80
N THR A 94 -18.78 20.83 5.08
CA THR A 94 -18.50 21.65 6.28
C THR A 94 -18.22 23.07 5.81
N GLY A 95 -19.28 23.82 5.47
CA GLY A 95 -19.17 25.16 4.90
C GLY A 95 -18.69 25.16 3.44
N GLU A 96 -17.69 25.98 3.11
CA GLU A 96 -17.16 26.15 1.73
C GLU A 96 -16.22 25.03 1.26
N ILE A 97 -15.91 24.07 2.14
CA ILE A 97 -14.96 22.98 1.85
C ILE A 97 -15.71 21.65 1.91
N THR A 98 -15.81 21.00 0.75
CA THR A 98 -16.34 19.63 0.66
C THR A 98 -15.20 18.66 0.95
N LEU A 99 -15.17 18.08 2.15
CA LEU A 99 -14.22 17.02 2.48
C LEU A 99 -14.72 15.71 1.89
N THR A 100 -14.03 15.22 0.85
CA THR A 100 -14.33 13.95 0.19
C THR A 100 -13.40 12.85 0.72
N PHE A 101 -13.95 11.90 1.47
CA PHE A 101 -13.20 10.72 1.90
C PHE A 101 -13.43 9.58 0.91
N SER A 102 -12.33 9.08 0.33
CA SER A 102 -12.35 7.86 -0.47
C SER A 102 -12.69 6.66 0.40
N GLY A 103 -13.31 5.62 -0.18
CA GLY A 103 -13.65 4.40 0.56
C GLY A 103 -12.45 3.76 1.26
N LEU A 104 -11.27 3.79 0.64
CA LEU A 104 -10.02 3.31 1.26
C LEU A 104 -9.64 4.14 2.49
N ALA A 105 -9.73 5.47 2.42
CA ALA A 105 -9.41 6.36 3.54
C ALA A 105 -10.38 6.15 4.71
N THR A 106 -11.69 6.08 4.44
CA THR A 106 -12.70 5.83 5.47
C THR A 106 -12.54 4.45 6.10
N GLY A 107 -12.33 3.40 5.30
CA GLY A 107 -12.12 2.04 5.81
C GLY A 107 -10.87 1.95 6.68
N SER A 108 -9.77 2.60 6.30
CA SER A 108 -8.57 2.68 7.14
C SER A 108 -8.83 3.41 8.46
N LEU A 109 -9.53 4.55 8.41
CA LEU A 109 -9.86 5.35 9.60
C LEU A 109 -10.75 4.57 10.57
N ILE A 110 -11.79 3.90 10.08
CA ILE A 110 -12.63 3.01 10.90
C ILE A 110 -11.82 1.84 11.45
N GLY A 111 -10.93 1.24 10.64
CA GLY A 111 -10.05 0.17 11.09
C GLY A 111 -9.17 0.57 12.26
N ILE A 112 -8.54 1.73 12.18
CA ILE A 112 -7.72 2.31 13.26
C ILE A 112 -8.60 2.59 14.48
N LEU A 113 -9.78 3.17 14.29
CA LEU A 113 -10.72 3.51 15.36
C LEU A 113 -11.22 2.26 16.10
N LEU A 114 -11.69 1.23 15.38
CA LEU A 114 -12.13 -0.04 15.96
C LEU A 114 -10.97 -0.75 16.66
N ASN A 115 -9.78 -0.72 16.09
CA ASN A 115 -8.61 -1.29 16.73
C ASN A 115 -8.22 -0.57 18.03
N ALA A 116 -8.52 0.73 18.15
CA ALA A 116 -8.31 1.50 19.37
C ALA A 116 -9.40 1.26 20.43
N ILE A 117 -10.67 1.15 20.00
CA ILE A 117 -11.82 1.00 20.90
C ILE A 117 -11.94 -0.42 21.47
N LEU A 118 -11.63 -1.46 20.70
CA LEU A 118 -11.79 -2.85 21.16
C LEU A 118 -10.63 -3.28 22.09
N PRO A 119 -10.90 -3.56 23.39
CA PRO A 119 -9.90 -4.09 24.32
C PRO A 119 -9.54 -5.56 24.01
N GLY A 120 -8.32 -6.00 24.33
CA GLY A 120 -7.80 -7.33 24.00
C GLY A 120 -6.72 -7.33 22.91
N LYS A 121 -5.59 -6.70 23.21
CA LYS A 121 -4.46 -6.52 22.29
C LYS A 121 -3.55 -7.77 22.29
N ASP A 122 -3.89 -8.79 21.50
CA ASP A 122 -3.01 -9.95 21.29
C ASP A 122 -1.94 -9.68 20.21
N TYR A 123 -1.31 -8.50 20.23
CA TYR A 123 -0.14 -8.26 19.38
C TYR A 123 1.10 -8.71 20.15
N ARG A 124 1.43 -9.99 20.03
CA ARG A 124 2.79 -10.43 20.30
C ARG A 124 3.60 -10.09 19.06
N PHE A 125 4.19 -8.89 19.02
CA PHE A 125 5.34 -8.63 18.17
C PHE A 125 6.45 -9.56 18.68
N GLU A 126 6.46 -10.79 18.19
CA GLU A 126 7.48 -11.76 18.52
C GLU A 126 8.82 -11.10 18.17
N ASN A 127 9.69 -11.04 19.19
CA ASN A 127 10.98 -10.37 19.16
C ASN A 127 11.69 -10.64 17.85
N ASN A 128 12.21 -9.57 17.24
CA ASN A 128 13.39 -9.41 16.39
C ASN A 128 14.23 -10.66 15.98
N GLU A 129 13.58 -11.77 15.64
CA GLU A 129 14.18 -12.95 15.05
C GLU A 129 13.90 -12.88 13.54
N PRO A 130 14.94 -12.92 12.69
CA PRO A 130 14.78 -12.74 11.26
C PRO A 130 13.87 -13.84 10.71
N ASN A 131 12.63 -13.49 10.38
CA ASN A 131 11.72 -14.43 9.74
C ASN A 131 12.15 -14.56 8.28
N LYS A 132 12.59 -15.77 7.87
CA LYS A 132 12.99 -16.03 6.48
C LYS A 132 11.88 -15.79 5.45
N THR A 133 10.65 -15.57 5.93
CA THR A 133 9.47 -15.29 5.14
C THR A 133 9.06 -13.82 5.15
N GLY A 134 9.58 -12.97 6.04
CA GLY A 134 9.20 -11.55 6.10
C GLY A 134 9.65 -10.76 4.88
N VAL A 135 8.91 -9.72 4.53
CA VAL A 135 9.37 -8.60 3.71
C VAL A 135 10.39 -7.78 4.52
N ASP A 136 11.51 -8.42 4.85
CA ASP A 136 12.66 -7.78 5.49
C ASP A 136 13.29 -6.79 4.51
N LEU A 137 12.74 -5.57 4.47
CA LEU A 137 13.36 -4.39 3.89
C LEU A 137 14.75 -4.17 4.51
N GLU A 138 14.94 -4.64 5.76
CA GLU A 138 16.21 -4.61 6.48
C GLU A 138 17.25 -5.59 5.90
N MET A 139 16.87 -6.79 5.43
CA MET A 139 17.81 -7.68 4.72
C MET A 139 18.17 -7.13 3.33
N ALA A 140 17.28 -6.36 2.72
CA ALA A 140 17.51 -5.65 1.46
C ALA A 140 18.43 -4.42 1.60
N GLN A 141 18.32 -3.67 2.70
CA GLN A 141 19.09 -2.43 2.92
C GLN A 141 20.33 -2.61 3.83
N GLY A 142 20.27 -3.50 4.82
CA GLY A 142 21.25 -3.64 5.91
C GLY A 142 22.60 -4.23 5.50
N LYS A 143 22.68 -5.00 4.41
CA LYS A 143 23.99 -5.43 3.86
C LYS A 143 24.73 -4.36 3.07
N SER A 144 24.04 -3.32 2.61
CA SER A 144 24.66 -2.23 1.83
C SER A 144 25.46 -1.28 2.71
N LEU A 145 25.05 -1.07 3.97
CA LEU A 145 25.71 -0.12 4.87
C LEU A 145 26.87 -0.71 5.68
N SER A 146 26.87 -2.02 5.99
CA SER A 146 27.96 -2.64 6.77
C SER A 146 29.28 -2.72 5.98
N LYS A 147 29.24 -2.81 4.65
CA LYS A 147 30.46 -2.93 3.81
C LYS A 147 31.06 -1.60 3.35
N LYS A 148 30.37 -0.47 3.52
CA LYS A 148 30.85 0.84 3.03
C LYS A 148 31.43 1.75 4.12
N GLY A 149 31.42 1.32 5.38
CA GLY A 149 32.02 2.04 6.51
C GLY A 149 33.38 1.50 6.99
N LYS A 150 33.98 0.53 6.29
CA LYS A 150 35.33 0.01 6.58
C LYS A 150 36.16 -0.10 5.29
N LYS A 151 36.51 1.04 4.72
CA LYS A 151 37.79 1.26 4.02
C LYS A 151 38.10 2.75 4.08
#